data_AF-A0A9D5ZI52-F1
#
_entry.id   AF-A0A9D5ZI52-F1
#
_cell.length_a   1.000
_cell.length_b   1.000
_cell.length_c   1.000
_cell.angle_alpha   90.00
_cell.angle_beta   90.00
_cell.angle_gamma   90.00
#
_symmetry.space_group_name_H-M   'P 1'
#
loop_
_entity.id
_entity.type
_entity.pdbx_description
1 polymer ?
#
loop_
_entity_poly.entity_id
_entity_poly.type
_entity_poly.pdbx_seq_one_letter_code
_entity_poly.pdbx_strand_id
1 'polypeptide(L)'
;MRRFSWSCFLGLGLVLPFSSAAFATSTTWTNPYTNEVISYSPDQLLQPGNSMTLSGNKGTTFTSSFDQSGTLITFTGQIYTENGLYAIPAGCTYNTTTGSLSSACPNVDIFSKMYGPSSSSSSSSSALSHYPSTEVVAPQELRTAVTQTTNQIANRVATIIRGSVFGSQRSRQTGPQASLADENKAMASLASELSSPVGRAKNTFDGNVTGVAAGSAPGGHYGLWTNGSYTSASDDSVDSNSRSGLGEFLLGGDIKLNPKIVLGLALNAEKMSVNTYFNNGRLKSEGFGVTPYAGYKLNDSIYFSMLLGYTNLKYDQKVAGVNSSPRGDRYFYTIRSDYYQPLDAEASLNLYAGLVGASETLKAYTDNAGTSFNKKTTRLNQFNTGIELARVVANRFEPFANAGFEYDFSHTTILGQSYDTTGYRFGAGVRIDINDSLKGEVSAAAGIRANSDDETIAGNLRYEF
;
A
#
# COMPACT_ATOMS: atom_id res chain seq x y z
N MET A 1 -6.87 1.68 29.09
CA MET A 1 -6.35 2.90 28.44
C MET A 1 -7.50 3.54 27.67
N ARG A 2 -7.80 4.80 27.99
CA ARG A 2 -9.05 5.49 27.64
C ARG A 2 -9.08 5.89 26.16
N ARG A 3 -10.20 5.58 25.48
CA ARG A 3 -10.51 6.00 24.11
C ARG A 3 -10.80 7.50 24.10
N PHE A 4 -10.14 8.24 23.21
CA PHE A 4 -10.56 9.59 22.83
C PHE A 4 -11.48 9.45 21.61
N SER A 5 -12.71 9.94 21.73
CA SER A 5 -13.69 10.02 20.64
C SER A 5 -13.87 11.50 20.32
N TRP A 6 -13.64 11.86 19.06
CA TRP A 6 -14.07 13.13 18.49
C TRP A 6 -15.39 12.87 17.75
N SER A 7 -16.46 13.48 18.24
CA SER A 7 -17.77 13.51 17.57
C SER A 7 -17.95 14.87 16.92
N CYS A 8 -17.89 14.93 15.59
CA CYS A 8 -18.35 16.08 14.83
C CYS A 8 -19.67 15.74 14.13
N PHE A 9 -20.72 16.41 14.58
CA PHE A 9 -22.03 16.52 13.96
C PHE A 9 -21.93 17.25 12.62
N LEU A 10 -22.59 16.75 11.57
CA LEU A 10 -23.28 17.55 10.56
C LEU A 10 -24.32 16.66 9.88
N GLY A 11 -25.58 16.98 10.13
CA GLY A 11 -26.72 16.32 9.52
C GLY A 11 -27.06 16.94 8.17
N LEU A 12 -27.49 16.10 7.24
CA LEU A 12 -28.35 16.45 6.12
C LEU A 12 -29.03 15.17 5.64
N GLY A 13 -30.34 15.08 5.91
CA GLY A 13 -31.17 13.97 5.50
C GLY A 13 -31.56 14.06 4.04
N LEU A 14 -31.56 12.92 3.36
CA LEU A 14 -32.35 12.70 2.16
C LEU A 14 -32.92 11.27 2.23
N VAL A 15 -34.24 11.19 2.37
CA VAL A 15 -35.02 9.95 2.30
C VAL A 15 -35.58 9.85 0.88
N LEU A 16 -35.32 8.75 0.17
CA LEU A 16 -36.06 8.35 -1.01
C LEU A 16 -36.46 6.87 -0.88
N PRO A 17 -37.73 6.51 -1.13
CA PRO A 17 -38.18 5.12 -1.16
C PRO A 17 -38.09 4.58 -2.59
N PHE A 18 -37.55 3.38 -2.77
CA PHE A 18 -37.86 2.59 -3.97
C PHE A 18 -38.14 1.14 -3.62
N SER A 19 -39.31 0.73 -4.10
CA SER A 19 -39.97 -0.55 -3.99
C SER A 19 -39.62 -1.49 -5.16
N SER A 20 -40.00 -2.75 -4.97
CA SER A 20 -40.21 -3.85 -5.94
C SER A 20 -39.03 -4.79 -6.20
N ALA A 21 -39.26 -6.04 -5.79
CA ALA A 21 -38.40 -7.20 -5.95
C ALA A 21 -38.41 -7.69 -7.40
N ALA A 22 -37.22 -7.91 -7.96
CA ALA A 22 -37.03 -8.76 -9.13
C ALA A 22 -36.71 -10.17 -8.64
N PHE A 23 -37.55 -11.16 -9.00
CA PHE A 23 -37.24 -12.56 -8.81
C PHE A 23 -36.10 -12.96 -9.75
N ALA A 24 -34.99 -13.43 -9.20
CA ALA A 24 -33.90 -14.02 -9.98
C ALA A 24 -34.31 -15.42 -10.46
N THR A 25 -34.38 -15.63 -11.77
CA THR A 25 -34.82 -16.90 -12.41
C THR A 25 -33.73 -17.96 -12.55
N SER A 26 -32.52 -17.70 -12.04
CA SER A 26 -31.47 -18.71 -11.95
C SER A 26 -30.52 -18.34 -10.83
N THR A 27 -30.10 -19.32 -10.06
CA THR A 27 -29.06 -19.14 -9.06
C THR A 27 -27.82 -19.89 -9.55
N THR A 28 -26.66 -19.26 -9.44
CA THR A 28 -25.38 -19.88 -9.81
C THR A 28 -24.57 -20.11 -8.55
N TRP A 29 -23.91 -21.27 -8.47
CA TRP A 29 -22.92 -21.58 -7.44
C TRP A 29 -21.58 -21.81 -8.13
N THR A 30 -20.53 -21.15 -7.65
CA THR A 30 -19.17 -21.36 -8.18
C THR A 30 -18.43 -22.32 -7.25
N ASN A 31 -17.94 -23.43 -7.81
CA ASN A 31 -17.12 -24.39 -7.08
C ASN A 31 -15.81 -23.72 -6.64
N PRO A 32 -15.55 -23.56 -5.32
CA PRO A 32 -14.40 -22.83 -4.82
C PRO A 32 -13.05 -23.53 -5.12
N TYR A 33 -13.08 -24.82 -5.46
CA TYR A 33 -11.87 -25.60 -5.76
C TYR A 33 -11.52 -25.60 -7.25
N THR A 34 -12.51 -25.48 -8.14
CA THR A 34 -12.31 -25.65 -9.60
C THR A 34 -12.72 -24.44 -10.44
N ASN A 35 -13.27 -23.39 -9.81
CA ASN A 35 -13.93 -22.25 -10.46
C ASN A 35 -15.00 -22.66 -11.49
N GLU A 36 -15.60 -23.84 -11.31
CA GLU A 36 -16.70 -24.31 -12.16
C GLU A 36 -18.00 -23.61 -11.74
N VAL A 37 -18.74 -23.04 -12.71
CA VAL A 37 -20.03 -22.40 -12.44
C VAL A 37 -21.13 -23.44 -12.65
N ILE A 38 -21.89 -23.71 -11.61
CA ILE A 38 -23.05 -24.60 -11.62
C ILE A 38 -24.30 -23.75 -11.60
N SER A 39 -25.13 -23.89 -12.63
CA SER A 39 -26.41 -23.20 -12.72
C SER A 39 -27.55 -24.13 -12.27
N TYR A 40 -28.50 -23.60 -11.50
CA TYR A 40 -29.71 -24.33 -11.13
C TYR A 40 -30.97 -23.48 -11.21
N SER A 41 -32.10 -24.14 -11.49
CA SER A 41 -33.42 -23.53 -11.48
C SER A 41 -34.05 -23.70 -10.10
N PRO A 42 -34.38 -22.61 -9.38
CA PRO A 42 -34.94 -22.69 -8.02
C PRO A 42 -36.31 -23.37 -7.94
N ASP A 43 -37.09 -23.35 -9.03
CA ASP A 43 -38.49 -23.80 -9.04
C ASP A 43 -38.67 -25.32 -8.88
N GLN A 44 -37.58 -26.07 -8.76
CA GLN A 44 -37.55 -27.52 -8.54
C GLN A 44 -37.19 -27.89 -7.09
N LEU A 45 -36.83 -26.91 -6.26
CA LEU A 45 -36.33 -27.18 -4.92
C LEU A 45 -37.50 -27.48 -3.97
N LEU A 46 -37.46 -28.69 -3.40
CA LEU A 46 -38.14 -29.10 -2.15
C LEU A 46 -39.55 -29.72 -2.26
N GLN A 47 -39.89 -30.45 -3.32
CA GLN A 47 -41.02 -31.39 -3.22
C GLN A 47 -40.53 -32.84 -3.12
N PRO A 48 -41.02 -33.62 -2.14
CA PRO A 48 -40.72 -35.04 -2.04
C PRO A 48 -41.05 -35.77 -3.34
N GLY A 49 -40.14 -36.63 -3.81
CA GLY A 49 -40.29 -37.38 -5.07
C GLY A 49 -39.77 -36.69 -6.33
N ASN A 50 -39.26 -35.45 -6.25
CA ASN A 50 -38.63 -34.79 -7.40
C ASN A 50 -37.13 -35.10 -7.51
N SER A 51 -36.63 -35.05 -8.73
CA SER A 51 -35.20 -35.10 -9.05
C SER A 51 -34.72 -33.78 -9.64
N MET A 52 -33.60 -33.28 -9.16
CA MET A 52 -32.91 -32.11 -9.72
C MET A 52 -31.64 -32.59 -10.43
N THR A 53 -31.38 -32.06 -11.63
CA THR A 53 -30.10 -32.27 -12.32
C THR A 53 -29.36 -30.94 -12.43
N LEU A 54 -28.16 -30.90 -11.89
CA LEU A 54 -27.19 -29.82 -12.01
C LEU A 54 -26.22 -30.15 -13.13
N SER A 55 -25.90 -29.15 -13.95
CA SER A 55 -24.86 -29.27 -14.97
C SER A 55 -23.85 -28.14 -14.83
N GLY A 56 -22.57 -28.48 -14.85
CA GLY A 56 -21.45 -27.56 -14.81
C GLY A 56 -20.74 -27.50 -16.16
N ASN A 57 -20.07 -26.38 -16.42
CA ASN A 57 -19.40 -26.11 -17.69
C ASN A 57 -18.15 -26.97 -17.95
N LYS A 58 -17.70 -27.79 -16.99
CA LYS A 58 -16.59 -28.75 -17.14
C LYS A 58 -17.05 -30.21 -17.17
N GLY A 59 -18.32 -30.45 -17.50
CA GLY A 59 -18.87 -31.80 -17.62
C GLY A 59 -19.36 -32.40 -16.30
N THR A 60 -19.37 -31.63 -15.21
CA THR A 60 -20.07 -32.01 -13.99
C THR A 60 -21.55 -32.20 -14.32
N THR A 61 -22.06 -33.41 -14.09
CA THR A 61 -23.49 -33.73 -14.20
C THR A 61 -23.89 -34.41 -12.91
N PHE A 62 -24.81 -33.80 -12.18
CA PHE A 62 -25.16 -34.26 -10.85
C PHE A 62 -26.66 -34.30 -10.71
N THR A 63 -27.22 -35.48 -10.47
CA THR A 63 -28.65 -35.66 -10.23
C THR A 63 -28.87 -36.01 -8.77
N SER A 64 -29.66 -35.19 -8.07
CA SER A 64 -30.14 -35.47 -6.72
C SER A 64 -31.64 -35.79 -6.77
N SER A 65 -32.06 -36.93 -6.21
CA SER A 65 -33.48 -37.27 -6.08
C SER A 65 -33.88 -37.39 -4.62
N PHE A 66 -34.99 -36.76 -4.24
CA PHE A 66 -35.58 -36.92 -2.91
C PHE A 66 -36.45 -38.17 -2.87
N ASP A 67 -36.36 -38.93 -1.78
CA ASP A 67 -37.37 -39.94 -1.49
C ASP A 67 -38.72 -39.29 -1.20
N GLN A 68 -39.79 -40.09 -1.17
CA GLN A 68 -41.15 -39.60 -0.92
C GLN A 68 -41.33 -38.96 0.47
N SER A 69 -40.39 -39.22 1.39
CA SER A 69 -40.40 -38.61 2.73
C SER A 69 -39.64 -37.28 2.80
N GLY A 70 -38.84 -36.93 1.78
CA GLY A 70 -37.92 -35.80 1.81
C GLY A 70 -36.73 -35.96 2.78
N THR A 71 -36.56 -37.16 3.35
CA THR A 71 -35.54 -37.46 4.36
C THR A 71 -34.24 -37.93 3.73
N LEU A 72 -34.32 -38.61 2.58
CA LEU A 72 -33.17 -39.16 1.89
C LEU A 72 -33.00 -38.51 0.53
N ILE A 73 -31.80 -37.97 0.31
CA ILE A 73 -31.37 -37.45 -0.98
C ILE A 73 -30.42 -38.48 -1.58
N THR A 74 -30.77 -39.05 -2.74
CA THR A 74 -29.87 -39.96 -3.49
C THR A 74 -29.13 -39.17 -4.55
N PHE A 75 -27.82 -39.37 -4.63
CA PHE A 75 -26.95 -38.71 -5.58
C PHE A 75 -26.45 -39.67 -6.66
N THR A 76 -26.50 -39.22 -7.90
CA THR A 76 -25.94 -39.94 -9.06
C THR A 76 -25.27 -38.95 -10.01
N GLY A 77 -24.23 -39.39 -10.71
CA GLY A 77 -23.55 -38.57 -11.72
C GLY A 77 -22.05 -38.46 -11.52
N GLN A 78 -21.46 -37.39 -12.04
CA GLN A 78 -20.02 -37.13 -12.07
C GLN A 78 -19.71 -35.70 -11.63
N ILE A 79 -18.69 -35.52 -10.79
CA ILE A 79 -18.24 -34.23 -10.29
C ILE A 79 -16.82 -33.98 -10.77
N TYR A 80 -16.55 -32.80 -11.31
CA TYR A 80 -15.19 -32.38 -11.63
C TYR A 80 -14.45 -31.92 -10.37
N THR A 81 -13.32 -32.56 -10.07
CA THR A 81 -12.43 -32.24 -8.96
C THR A 81 -11.08 -31.75 -9.49
N GLU A 82 -10.20 -31.31 -8.61
CA GLU A 82 -8.80 -30.99 -8.97
C GLU A 82 -8.05 -32.18 -9.60
N ASN A 83 -8.47 -33.42 -9.31
CA ASN A 83 -7.88 -34.65 -9.84
C ASN A 83 -8.64 -35.20 -11.07
N GLY A 84 -9.54 -34.41 -11.65
CA GLY A 84 -10.37 -34.80 -12.79
C GLY A 84 -11.79 -35.21 -12.41
N LEU A 85 -12.47 -35.86 -13.35
CA LEU A 85 -13.89 -36.17 -13.28
C LEU A 85 -14.13 -37.44 -12.45
N TYR A 86 -14.84 -37.30 -11.34
CA TYR A 86 -15.07 -38.36 -10.36
C TYR A 86 -16.52 -38.86 -10.44
N ALA A 87 -16.73 -40.16 -10.61
CA ALA A 87 -18.06 -40.77 -10.63
C ALA A 87 -18.60 -41.02 -9.22
N ILE A 88 -19.79 -40.51 -8.92
CA ILE A 88 -20.48 -40.77 -7.65
C ILE A 88 -20.92 -42.24 -7.64
N PRO A 89 -20.50 -43.05 -6.64
CA PRO A 89 -20.94 -44.44 -6.54
C PRO A 89 -22.46 -44.54 -6.40
N ALA A 90 -23.05 -45.54 -7.06
CA ALA A 90 -24.47 -45.83 -6.91
C ALA A 90 -24.82 -46.12 -5.44
N GLY A 91 -25.91 -45.53 -4.95
CA GLY A 91 -26.36 -45.68 -3.56
C GLY A 91 -25.74 -44.67 -2.57
N CYS A 92 -25.03 -43.66 -3.06
CA CYS A 92 -24.66 -42.52 -2.23
C CYS A 92 -25.93 -41.73 -1.83
N THR A 93 -26.24 -41.72 -0.53
CA THR A 93 -27.42 -41.03 0.02
C THR A 93 -27.03 -40.10 1.16
N TYR A 94 -27.73 -38.98 1.29
CA TYR A 94 -27.65 -38.07 2.42
C TYR A 94 -28.96 -38.07 3.19
N ASN A 95 -28.88 -38.29 4.49
CA ASN A 95 -30.01 -38.25 5.39
C ASN A 95 -30.10 -36.84 6.00
N THR A 96 -31.13 -36.08 5.58
CA THR A 96 -31.31 -34.67 5.96
C THR A 96 -31.63 -34.50 7.44
N THR A 97 -32.25 -35.50 8.07
CA THR A 97 -32.59 -35.49 9.50
C THR A 97 -31.36 -35.67 10.39
N THR A 98 -30.42 -36.53 9.98
CA THR A 98 -29.21 -36.84 10.77
C THR A 98 -27.98 -36.07 10.31
N GLY A 99 -28.03 -35.43 9.15
CA GLY A 99 -26.88 -34.77 8.52
C GLY A 99 -25.78 -35.75 8.09
N SER A 100 -26.11 -37.02 7.85
CA SER A 100 -25.13 -38.08 7.58
C SER A 100 -25.16 -38.56 6.12
N LEU A 101 -23.98 -38.86 5.57
CA LEU A 101 -23.81 -39.52 4.28
C LEU A 101 -23.74 -41.04 4.45
N SER A 102 -24.27 -41.79 3.49
CA SER A 102 -24.12 -43.25 3.47
C SER A 102 -22.66 -43.63 3.24
N SER A 103 -22.26 -44.81 3.72
CA SER A 103 -20.89 -45.32 3.56
C SER A 103 -20.47 -45.54 2.10
N ALA A 104 -21.41 -45.48 1.15
CA ALA A 104 -21.14 -45.54 -0.28
C ALA A 104 -20.67 -44.19 -0.86
N CYS A 105 -20.83 -43.09 -0.11
CA CYS A 105 -20.41 -41.77 -0.56
C CYS A 105 -18.90 -41.56 -0.33
N PRO A 106 -18.15 -41.07 -1.32
CA PRO A 106 -16.81 -40.56 -1.08
C PRO A 106 -16.87 -39.38 -0.12
N ASN A 107 -15.82 -39.19 0.67
CA ASN A 107 -15.72 -38.15 1.69
C ASN A 107 -15.53 -36.77 1.04
N VAL A 108 -16.58 -36.28 0.37
CA VAL A 108 -16.57 -35.06 -0.44
C VAL A 108 -17.41 -34.01 0.29
N ASP A 109 -16.72 -33.03 0.86
CA ASP A 109 -17.21 -31.87 1.63
C ASP A 109 -18.18 -30.95 0.84
N ILE A 110 -18.55 -31.32 -0.39
CA ILE A 110 -19.49 -30.59 -1.25
C ILE A 110 -20.94 -30.81 -0.79
N PHE A 111 -21.28 -32.00 -0.30
CA PHE A 111 -22.67 -32.36 0.02
C PHE A 111 -23.19 -31.75 1.33
N SER A 112 -22.34 -31.66 2.34
CA SER A 112 -22.64 -31.01 3.63
C SER A 112 -22.90 -29.51 3.45
N LYS A 113 -22.21 -28.85 2.52
CA LYS A 113 -22.36 -27.41 2.25
C LYS A 113 -23.60 -27.07 1.40
N MET A 114 -24.08 -27.98 0.56
CA MET A 114 -25.30 -27.76 -0.24
C MET A 114 -26.59 -28.01 0.56
N TYR A 115 -26.58 -28.95 1.51
CA TYR A 115 -27.80 -29.43 2.18
C TYR A 115 -27.75 -29.45 3.72
N GLY A 116 -26.69 -28.91 4.33
CA GLY A 116 -26.55 -28.84 5.78
C GLY A 116 -27.57 -27.88 6.42
N PRO A 117 -28.22 -28.25 7.53
CA PRO A 117 -29.07 -27.32 8.27
C PRO A 117 -28.23 -26.14 8.77
N SER A 118 -28.69 -24.92 8.50
CA SER A 118 -28.12 -23.72 9.10
C SER A 118 -28.30 -23.76 10.60
N SER A 119 -27.21 -24.02 11.32
CA SER A 119 -27.06 -23.99 12.79
C SER A 119 -27.86 -25.02 13.60
N SER A 120 -27.15 -26.03 14.12
CA SER A 120 -27.14 -26.32 15.56
C SER A 120 -25.98 -27.25 15.92
N SER A 121 -25.39 -26.96 17.07
CA SER A 121 -24.21 -27.58 17.66
C SER A 121 -24.37 -29.09 17.85
N SER A 122 -23.53 -29.88 17.18
CA SER A 122 -23.14 -31.20 17.67
C SER A 122 -21.63 -31.36 17.55
N SER A 123 -21.02 -31.63 18.70
CA SER A 123 -19.61 -31.95 18.89
C SER A 123 -19.28 -33.29 18.22
N SER A 124 -18.67 -33.24 17.05
CA SER A 124 -17.86 -34.34 16.52
C SER A 124 -16.47 -33.80 16.15
N SER A 125 -15.47 -34.58 16.50
CA SER A 125 -14.05 -34.24 16.51
C SER A 125 -13.48 -33.95 15.12
N SER A 126 -12.99 -32.72 14.96
CA SER A 126 -11.77 -32.33 14.23
C SER A 126 -11.57 -32.91 12.82
N ALA A 127 -12.37 -32.42 11.87
CA ALA A 127 -11.84 -32.06 10.55
C ALA A 127 -11.92 -30.54 10.45
N LEU A 128 -10.88 -29.86 10.95
CA LEU A 128 -10.66 -28.43 10.73
C LEU A 128 -10.67 -28.20 9.22
N SER A 129 -11.75 -27.59 8.72
CA SER A 129 -11.81 -27.15 7.34
C SER A 129 -10.65 -26.20 7.10
N HIS A 130 -9.67 -26.64 6.31
CA HIS A 130 -8.69 -25.77 5.70
C HIS A 130 -9.45 -24.86 4.73
N TYR A 131 -9.98 -23.75 5.24
CA TYR A 131 -9.99 -22.53 4.43
C TYR A 131 -8.55 -22.33 3.93
N PRO A 132 -8.30 -21.82 2.72
CA PRO A 132 -6.97 -21.35 2.35
C PRO A 132 -6.60 -20.20 3.31
N SER A 133 -6.03 -20.61 4.43
CA SER A 133 -5.54 -19.87 5.61
C SER A 133 -4.26 -19.12 5.28
N THR A 134 -4.02 -18.80 4.02
CA THR A 134 -2.65 -18.68 3.50
C THR A 134 -2.31 -17.27 3.10
N GLU A 135 -3.26 -16.36 3.26
CA GLU A 135 -3.14 -15.01 2.75
C GLU A 135 -3.39 -13.98 3.83
N VAL A 136 -2.30 -13.54 4.44
CA VAL A 136 -2.30 -12.51 5.49
C VAL A 136 -1.72 -11.18 4.99
N VAL A 137 -1.20 -11.14 3.75
CA VAL A 137 -0.71 -9.89 3.16
C VAL A 137 -1.81 -9.29 2.29
N ALA A 138 -2.71 -8.53 2.92
CA ALA A 138 -3.68 -7.73 2.18
C ALA A 138 -2.92 -6.72 1.28
N PRO A 139 -3.41 -6.39 0.08
CA PRO A 139 -2.78 -5.37 -0.77
C PRO A 139 -2.77 -4.00 -0.07
N GLN A 140 -3.64 -3.82 0.93
CA GLN A 140 -3.64 -2.70 1.86
C GLN A 140 -2.29 -2.53 2.56
N GLU A 141 -1.67 -3.62 3.03
CA GLU A 141 -0.39 -3.55 3.77
C GLU A 141 0.75 -3.12 2.85
N LEU A 142 0.79 -3.67 1.63
CA LEU A 142 1.72 -3.21 0.59
C LEU A 142 1.51 -1.72 0.29
N ARG A 143 0.25 -1.28 0.18
CA ARG A 143 -0.09 0.13 -0.03
C ARG A 143 0.42 1.00 1.11
N THR A 144 0.04 0.68 2.34
CA THR A 144 0.43 1.45 3.54
C THR A 144 1.94 1.59 3.63
N ALA A 145 2.68 0.49 3.47
CA ALA A 145 4.14 0.52 3.54
C ALA A 145 4.76 1.35 2.40
N VAL A 146 4.38 1.10 1.15
CA VAL A 146 4.98 1.81 0.01
C VAL A 146 4.58 3.27 -0.01
N THR A 147 3.30 3.59 0.15
CA THR A 147 2.81 4.97 0.12
C THR A 147 3.46 5.79 1.24
N GLN A 148 3.72 5.18 2.41
CA GLN A 148 4.42 5.86 3.50
C GLN A 148 5.88 6.18 3.14
N THR A 149 6.68 5.17 2.77
CA THR A 149 8.09 5.36 2.37
C THR A 149 8.23 6.39 1.25
N THR A 150 7.38 6.26 0.22
CA THR A 150 7.45 7.09 -0.98
C THR A 150 7.04 8.53 -0.71
N ASN A 151 5.99 8.78 0.09
CA ASN A 151 5.58 10.13 0.45
C ASN A 151 6.64 10.85 1.30
N GLN A 152 7.27 10.15 2.25
CA GLN A 152 8.32 10.73 3.07
C GLN A 152 9.53 11.18 2.24
N ILE A 153 10.01 10.31 1.34
CA ILE A 153 11.16 10.61 0.48
C ILE A 153 10.77 11.68 -0.56
N ALA A 154 9.60 11.61 -1.17
CA ALA A 154 9.19 12.57 -2.20
C ALA A 154 8.94 13.98 -1.64
N ASN A 155 8.22 14.11 -0.51
CA ASN A 155 8.06 15.39 0.20
C ASN A 155 9.42 15.96 0.61
N ARG A 156 10.38 15.08 0.90
CA ARG A 156 11.73 15.50 1.19
C ARG A 156 12.43 16.07 -0.04
N VAL A 157 12.48 15.33 -1.14
CA VAL A 157 13.10 15.80 -2.39
C VAL A 157 12.50 17.15 -2.82
N ALA A 158 11.17 17.29 -2.72
CA ALA A 158 10.46 18.56 -2.93
C ALA A 158 11.02 19.71 -2.06
N THR A 159 11.18 19.47 -0.76
CA THR A 159 11.71 20.48 0.18
C THR A 159 13.17 20.83 -0.09
N ILE A 160 13.99 19.88 -0.53
CA ILE A 160 15.39 20.12 -0.89
C ILE A 160 15.48 20.98 -2.16
N ILE A 161 14.68 20.64 -3.19
CA ILE A 161 14.69 21.34 -4.48
C ILE A 161 14.13 22.76 -4.37
N ARG A 162 13.06 22.95 -3.59
CA ARG A 162 12.51 24.29 -3.31
C ARG A 162 13.57 25.22 -2.69
N GLY A 163 14.50 24.64 -1.94
CA GLY A 163 15.31 25.39 -0.98
C GLY A 163 14.43 25.76 0.22
N SER A 164 15.01 25.85 1.42
CA SER A 164 14.22 26.31 2.58
C SER A 164 13.60 27.68 2.26
N VAL A 165 12.29 27.79 2.44
CA VAL A 165 11.53 29.05 2.28
C VAL A 165 12.17 30.19 3.09
N PHE A 166 12.82 29.84 4.21
CA PHE A 166 13.59 30.74 5.07
C PHE A 166 14.89 31.30 4.45
N GLY A 167 15.50 30.59 3.50
CA GLY A 167 16.75 31.02 2.85
C GLY A 167 16.57 32.18 1.86
N SER A 168 15.38 32.29 1.27
CA SER A 168 15.04 33.39 0.34
C SER A 168 14.83 34.73 1.07
N GLN A 169 14.38 34.69 2.33
CA GLN A 169 14.12 35.93 3.09
C GLN A 169 15.36 36.58 3.69
N ARG A 170 16.43 35.82 4.02
CA ARG A 170 17.69 36.44 4.47
C ARG A 170 18.40 37.25 3.37
N SER A 171 18.12 37.00 2.09
CA SER A 171 18.79 37.69 0.98
C SER A 171 17.97 38.84 0.36
N ARG A 172 16.73 39.09 0.82
CA ARG A 172 15.87 40.12 0.21
C ARG A 172 15.69 41.41 1.01
N GLN A 173 16.36 41.54 2.15
CA GLN A 173 16.36 42.78 2.92
C GLN A 173 17.79 43.27 3.14
N THR A 174 18.08 44.46 2.59
CA THR A 174 19.28 45.31 2.76
C THR A 174 20.44 45.12 1.78
N GLY A 175 20.26 45.62 0.55
CA GLY A 175 21.37 46.05 -0.31
C GLY A 175 20.89 47.14 -1.28
N PRO A 176 21.50 48.33 -1.33
CA PRO A 176 21.11 49.37 -2.27
C PRO A 176 21.40 48.91 -3.71
N GLN A 177 20.50 49.23 -4.65
CA GLN A 177 20.59 48.91 -6.07
C GLN A 177 21.98 49.25 -6.63
N ALA A 178 22.81 48.23 -6.87
CA ALA A 178 24.04 48.37 -7.62
C ALA A 178 23.67 48.51 -9.11
N SER A 179 24.06 49.65 -9.68
CA SER A 179 23.82 50.00 -11.08
C SER A 179 24.58 49.06 -12.04
N LEU A 180 24.03 48.90 -13.24
CA LEU A 180 24.53 48.11 -14.39
C LEU A 180 25.99 48.43 -14.85
N ALA A 181 26.74 49.26 -14.14
CA ALA A 181 28.12 49.61 -14.44
C ALA A 181 29.16 48.61 -13.89
N ASP A 182 28.82 47.82 -12.86
CA ASP A 182 29.78 46.91 -12.20
C ASP A 182 29.90 45.54 -12.89
N GLU A 183 28.89 45.09 -13.65
CA GLU A 183 28.95 43.83 -14.41
C GLU A 183 30.01 43.84 -15.52
N ASN A 184 30.32 45.01 -16.10
CA ASN A 184 31.32 45.12 -17.17
C ASN A 184 32.77 45.04 -16.68
N LYS A 185 33.04 45.22 -15.39
CA LYS A 185 34.40 45.09 -14.83
C LYS A 185 34.76 43.64 -14.49
N ALA A 186 33.78 42.82 -14.09
CA ALA A 186 34.00 41.41 -13.75
C ALA A 186 34.28 40.53 -14.99
N MET A 187 33.75 40.91 -16.16
CA MET A 187 33.99 40.20 -17.43
C MET A 187 35.38 40.50 -18.03
N ALA A 188 35.95 41.69 -17.75
CA ALA A 188 37.26 42.08 -18.25
C ALA A 188 38.43 41.40 -17.51
N SER A 189 38.25 41.05 -16.23
CA SER A 189 39.27 40.32 -15.46
C SER A 189 39.34 38.84 -15.81
N LEU A 190 38.23 38.23 -16.26
CA LEU A 190 38.16 36.82 -16.64
C LEU A 190 38.88 36.53 -17.97
N ALA A 191 38.91 37.50 -18.89
CA ALA A 191 39.64 37.38 -20.16
C ALA A 191 41.17 37.47 -20.00
N SER A 192 41.65 38.05 -18.89
CA SER A 192 43.08 38.21 -18.61
C SER A 192 43.75 36.92 -18.11
N GLU A 193 42.99 36.03 -17.45
CA GLU A 193 43.54 34.81 -16.81
C GLU A 193 43.66 33.61 -17.76
N LEU A 194 43.05 33.67 -18.96
CA LEU A 194 43.05 32.60 -19.95
C LEU A 194 44.29 32.58 -20.88
N SER A 195 45.31 33.39 -20.60
CA SER A 195 46.46 33.61 -21.52
C SER A 195 47.84 33.19 -20.98
N SER A 196 47.96 32.09 -20.23
CA SER A 196 49.28 31.51 -19.94
C SER A 196 49.35 29.98 -19.97
N PRO A 197 50.43 29.37 -20.51
CA PRO A 197 50.41 27.98 -21.00
C PRO A 197 51.17 26.98 -20.09
N VAL A 198 50.59 25.77 -20.01
CA VAL A 198 51.21 24.41 -19.99
C VAL A 198 52.41 24.14 -19.04
N GLY A 199 52.24 23.18 -18.11
CA GLY A 199 53.37 22.57 -17.39
C GLY A 199 53.07 21.34 -16.51
N ARG A 200 53.25 20.15 -17.09
CA ARG A 200 53.74 18.87 -16.51
C ARG A 200 52.93 18.07 -15.47
N ALA A 201 52.90 16.76 -15.77
CA ALA A 201 52.31 15.63 -15.06
C ALA A 201 53.05 15.19 -13.78
N LYS A 202 52.32 14.51 -12.89
CA LYS A 202 52.73 13.28 -12.18
C LYS A 202 51.52 12.57 -11.55
N ASN A 203 51.27 11.34 -11.96
CA ASN A 203 50.36 10.41 -11.27
C ASN A 203 51.03 9.95 -9.97
N THR A 204 50.40 10.23 -8.83
CA THR A 204 50.57 9.48 -7.58
C THR A 204 49.20 9.44 -6.91
N PHE A 205 48.69 8.23 -6.68
CA PHE A 205 47.46 7.98 -5.91
C PHE A 205 47.81 8.21 -4.44
N ASP A 206 47.46 9.36 -3.90
CA ASP A 206 47.30 9.61 -2.46
C ASP A 206 46.41 10.85 -2.28
N GLY A 207 45.61 10.83 -1.22
CA GLY A 207 44.44 11.69 -0.96
C GLY A 207 44.42 13.07 -1.61
N ASN A 208 43.44 13.28 -2.49
CA ASN A 208 43.16 14.57 -3.10
C ASN A 208 41.67 14.89 -3.02
N VAL A 209 41.31 15.57 -1.93
CA VAL A 209 40.30 16.63 -1.95
C VAL A 209 40.86 17.71 -2.89
N THR A 210 40.50 17.66 -4.17
CA THR A 210 40.76 18.78 -5.07
C THR A 210 39.63 19.78 -4.91
N GLY A 211 39.93 20.90 -4.26
CA GLY A 211 39.08 22.08 -4.21
C GLY A 211 38.69 22.51 -5.62
N VAL A 212 37.39 22.52 -5.88
CA VAL A 212 36.80 23.23 -7.02
C VAL A 212 36.35 24.58 -6.48
N ALA A 213 36.74 25.63 -7.19
CA ALA A 213 36.76 27.02 -6.77
C ALA A 213 35.51 27.48 -5.98
N ALA A 214 35.79 28.04 -4.80
CA ALA A 214 34.88 28.85 -4.02
C ALA A 214 34.57 30.14 -4.78
N GLY A 215 33.31 30.29 -5.17
CA GLY A 215 32.81 31.50 -5.80
C GLY A 215 31.30 31.43 -5.98
N SER A 216 30.57 31.73 -4.90
CA SER A 216 29.13 32.03 -4.89
C SER A 216 28.17 30.83 -4.86
N ALA A 217 27.85 30.26 -3.69
CA ALA A 217 26.60 29.52 -3.54
C ALA A 217 26.10 29.55 -2.08
N PRO A 218 25.00 30.27 -1.76
CA PRO A 218 24.30 30.09 -0.50
C PRO A 218 23.46 28.81 -0.58
N GLY A 219 23.92 27.73 0.05
CA GLY A 219 23.14 26.50 0.25
C GLY A 219 24.01 25.26 0.29
N GLY A 220 23.94 24.49 1.38
CA GLY A 220 24.76 23.29 1.59
C GLY A 220 24.68 22.30 0.43
N HIS A 221 25.84 21.86 -0.05
CA HIS A 221 25.98 20.95 -1.19
C HIS A 221 25.60 19.52 -0.83
N TYR A 222 25.69 19.18 0.45
CA TYR A 222 25.39 17.85 0.97
C TYR A 222 24.33 17.93 2.07
N GLY A 223 23.46 16.94 2.11
CA GLY A 223 22.46 16.79 3.16
C GLY A 223 22.52 15.40 3.77
N LEU A 224 22.38 15.32 5.09
CA LEU A 224 22.10 14.08 5.81
C LEU A 224 20.75 14.21 6.50
N TRP A 225 19.96 13.14 6.52
CA TRP A 225 18.64 13.19 7.11
C TRP A 225 18.14 11.86 7.63
N THR A 226 17.19 11.95 8.56
CA THR A 226 16.51 10.79 9.11
C THR A 226 15.02 11.06 9.26
N ASN A 227 14.20 10.04 9.06
CA ASN A 227 12.77 10.06 9.32
C ASN A 227 12.39 8.86 10.19
N GLY A 228 11.51 9.06 11.15
CA GLY A 228 10.84 7.99 11.87
C GLY A 228 9.34 8.19 11.81
N SER A 229 8.60 7.11 11.58
CA SER A 229 7.14 7.17 11.55
C SER A 229 6.48 5.91 12.10
N TYR A 230 5.23 6.10 12.51
CA TYR A 230 4.35 5.01 12.88
C TYR A 230 2.98 5.23 12.23
N THR A 231 2.48 4.19 11.58
CA THR A 231 1.17 4.15 10.94
C THR A 231 0.33 3.04 11.55
N SER A 232 -0.89 3.35 11.98
CA SER A 232 -1.92 2.38 12.33
C SER A 232 -2.92 2.35 11.19
N ALA A 233 -3.33 1.16 10.73
CA ALA A 233 -4.39 1.04 9.73
C ALA A 233 -5.43 -0.01 10.14
N SER A 234 -6.66 0.18 9.69
CA SER A 234 -7.76 -0.76 9.83
C SER A 234 -8.42 -1.01 8.48
N ASP A 235 -8.94 -2.21 8.32
CA ASP A 235 -9.88 -2.58 7.27
C ASP A 235 -11.05 -3.28 7.95
N ASP A 236 -12.27 -2.79 7.74
CA ASP A 236 -13.49 -3.30 8.33
C ASP A 236 -14.32 -4.16 7.34
N SER A 237 -13.81 -4.40 6.13
CA SER A 237 -14.52 -5.23 5.14
C SER A 237 -14.68 -6.66 5.65
N VAL A 238 -15.83 -7.28 5.36
CA VAL A 238 -16.18 -8.63 5.88
C VAL A 238 -15.10 -9.66 5.58
N ASP A 239 -14.50 -9.59 4.39
CA ASP A 239 -13.54 -10.60 3.92
C ASP A 239 -12.06 -10.24 4.20
N SER A 240 -11.75 -8.97 4.52
CA SER A 240 -10.38 -8.49 4.80
C SER A 240 -10.22 -7.86 6.18
N ASN A 241 -11.19 -8.06 7.09
CA ASN A 241 -11.19 -7.40 8.39
C ASN A 241 -9.86 -7.58 9.13
N SER A 242 -9.14 -6.48 9.30
CA SER A 242 -7.78 -6.49 9.80
C SER A 242 -7.41 -5.19 10.51
N ARG A 243 -6.40 -5.31 11.37
CA ARG A 243 -5.77 -4.16 12.00
C ARG A 243 -4.26 -4.31 11.91
N SER A 244 -3.59 -3.27 11.45
CA SER A 244 -2.15 -3.24 11.28
C SER A 244 -1.49 -2.06 11.96
N GLY A 245 -0.21 -2.25 12.26
CA GLY A 245 0.70 -1.23 12.74
C GLY A 245 2.03 -1.37 12.01
N LEU A 246 2.50 -0.28 11.42
CA LEU A 246 3.74 -0.17 10.67
C LEU A 246 4.64 0.88 11.33
N GLY A 247 5.79 0.47 11.82
CA GLY A 247 6.88 1.36 12.19
C GLY A 247 7.92 1.42 11.07
N GLU A 248 8.35 2.62 10.72
CA GLU A 248 9.36 2.84 9.69
C GLU A 248 10.45 3.79 10.19
N PHE A 249 11.70 3.49 9.83
CA PHE A 249 12.85 4.36 10.01
C PHE A 249 13.62 4.50 8.70
N LEU A 250 13.89 5.75 8.32
CA LEU A 250 14.68 6.12 7.15
C LEU A 250 15.95 6.87 7.57
N LEU A 251 17.03 6.58 6.87
CA LEU A 251 18.28 7.34 6.92
C LEU A 251 18.72 7.60 5.47
N GLY A 252 18.93 8.86 5.10
CA GLY A 252 19.35 9.19 3.76
C GLY A 252 20.32 10.34 3.67
N GLY A 253 21.03 10.38 2.54
CA GLY A 253 21.95 11.45 2.20
C GLY A 253 21.76 11.88 0.75
N ASP A 254 21.95 13.18 0.50
CA ASP A 254 21.82 13.78 -0.82
C ASP A 254 22.94 14.75 -1.15
N ILE A 255 23.16 14.93 -2.44
CA ILE A 255 24.06 15.92 -3.03
C ILE A 255 23.31 16.78 -4.05
N LYS A 256 23.50 18.10 -3.97
CA LYS A 256 23.08 19.06 -5.01
C LYS A 256 24.18 19.15 -6.05
N LEU A 257 23.98 18.52 -7.21
CA LEU A 257 24.94 18.58 -8.31
C LEU A 257 25.01 19.98 -8.93
N ASN A 258 23.86 20.65 -9.01
CA ASN A 258 23.70 22.02 -9.45
C ASN A 258 22.37 22.57 -8.87
N PRO A 259 22.00 23.84 -9.10
CA PRO A 259 20.75 24.39 -8.58
C PRO A 259 19.46 23.69 -9.06
N LYS A 260 19.56 22.82 -10.06
CA LYS A 260 18.42 22.09 -10.63
C LYS A 260 18.40 20.60 -10.30
N ILE A 261 19.52 19.98 -9.93
CA ILE A 261 19.61 18.52 -9.80
C ILE A 261 20.06 18.14 -8.39
N VAL A 262 19.28 17.27 -7.76
CA VAL A 262 19.60 16.58 -6.51
C VAL A 262 19.64 15.09 -6.77
N LEU A 263 20.66 14.42 -6.27
CA LEU A 263 20.72 12.96 -6.21
C LEU A 263 20.89 12.52 -4.77
N GLY A 264 20.33 11.37 -4.41
CA GLY A 264 20.56 10.82 -3.08
C GLY A 264 20.22 9.35 -2.96
N LEU A 265 20.49 8.84 -1.78
CA LEU A 265 20.30 7.45 -1.41
C LEU A 265 19.71 7.41 0.00
N ALA A 266 18.64 6.63 0.17
CA ALA A 266 18.05 6.34 1.46
C ALA A 266 18.16 4.84 1.78
N LEU A 267 18.33 4.53 3.06
CA LEU A 267 18.16 3.22 3.65
C LEU A 267 16.83 3.22 4.42
N ASN A 268 16.07 2.14 4.31
CA ASN A 268 14.82 1.95 5.04
C ASN A 268 14.90 0.72 5.94
N ALA A 269 14.29 0.82 7.12
CA ALA A 269 14.03 -0.28 8.02
C ALA A 269 12.54 -0.22 8.41
N GLU A 270 11.82 -1.33 8.22
CA GLU A 270 10.39 -1.40 8.49
C GLU A 270 10.06 -2.57 9.43
N LYS A 271 9.05 -2.36 10.27
CA LYS A 271 8.46 -3.41 11.11
C LYS A 271 6.95 -3.29 11.07
N MET A 272 6.28 -4.35 10.67
CA MET A 272 4.84 -4.40 10.52
C MET A 272 4.24 -5.51 11.38
N SER A 273 3.07 -5.27 11.95
CA SER A 273 2.25 -6.29 12.60
C SER A 273 0.83 -6.14 12.13
N VAL A 274 0.24 -7.23 11.65
CA VAL A 274 -1.13 -7.31 11.14
C VAL A 274 -1.85 -8.41 11.92
N ASN A 275 -3.03 -8.10 12.43
CA ASN A 275 -3.96 -9.11 12.94
C ASN A 275 -5.15 -9.16 11.99
N THR A 276 -5.48 -10.35 11.49
CA THR A 276 -6.58 -10.58 10.57
C THR A 276 -7.69 -11.32 11.31
N TYR A 277 -8.85 -10.67 11.46
CA TYR A 277 -9.95 -11.21 12.26
C TYR A 277 -10.79 -12.23 11.51
N PHE A 278 -10.86 -12.12 10.17
CA PHE A 278 -11.63 -13.04 9.31
C PHE A 278 -11.10 -14.48 9.31
N ASN A 279 -9.82 -14.70 9.58
CA ASN A 279 -9.19 -16.03 9.62
C ASN A 279 -8.41 -16.30 10.91
N ASN A 280 -8.59 -15.47 11.95
CA ASN A 280 -7.84 -15.54 13.21
C ASN A 280 -6.32 -15.63 12.97
N GLY A 281 -5.84 -14.78 12.06
CA GLY A 281 -4.47 -14.74 11.61
C GLY A 281 -3.66 -13.61 12.25
N ARG A 282 -2.36 -13.80 12.26
CA ARG A 282 -1.38 -12.80 12.66
C ARG A 282 -0.19 -12.86 11.73
N LEU A 283 0.25 -11.71 11.24
CA LEU A 283 1.46 -11.55 10.47
C LEU A 283 2.35 -10.51 11.12
N LYS A 284 3.64 -10.80 11.21
CA LYS A 284 4.67 -9.82 11.49
C LYS A 284 5.60 -9.78 10.30
N SER A 285 6.05 -8.59 9.93
CA SER A 285 7.07 -8.41 8.90
C SER A 285 8.19 -7.54 9.46
N GLU A 286 9.42 -7.86 9.09
CA GLU A 286 10.60 -7.02 9.28
C GLU A 286 11.31 -6.86 7.94
N GLY A 287 11.68 -5.63 7.60
CA GLY A 287 12.26 -5.31 6.31
C GLY A 287 13.43 -4.35 6.40
N PHE A 288 14.37 -4.52 5.48
CA PHE A 288 15.44 -3.57 5.23
C PHE A 288 15.59 -3.33 3.74
N GLY A 289 15.81 -2.09 3.36
CA GLY A 289 15.85 -1.71 1.96
C GLY A 289 16.72 -0.51 1.67
N VAL A 290 16.85 -0.24 0.38
CA VAL A 290 17.62 0.85 -0.20
C VAL A 290 16.79 1.54 -1.27
N THR A 291 16.90 2.86 -1.34
CA THR A 291 16.07 3.69 -2.21
C THR A 291 16.89 4.85 -2.77
N PRO A 292 17.54 4.67 -3.93
CA PRO A 292 18.06 5.81 -4.69
C PRO A 292 16.92 6.74 -5.11
N TYR A 293 17.20 8.04 -5.09
CA TYR A 293 16.27 9.08 -5.51
C TYR A 293 16.96 10.20 -6.26
N ALA A 294 16.19 10.86 -7.10
CA ALA A 294 16.61 12.02 -7.88
C ALA A 294 15.53 13.10 -7.85
N GLY A 295 16.00 14.34 -7.92
CA GLY A 295 15.18 15.54 -7.93
C GLY A 295 15.60 16.45 -9.07
N TYR A 296 14.65 16.98 -9.82
CA TYR A 296 14.89 17.91 -10.92
C TYR A 296 14.00 19.15 -10.83
N LYS A 297 14.61 20.32 -10.77
CA LYS A 297 13.94 21.63 -10.86
C LYS A 297 13.81 22.03 -12.32
N LEU A 298 12.59 21.99 -12.86
CA LEU A 298 12.32 22.44 -14.22
C LEU A 298 12.41 23.98 -14.30
N ASN A 299 11.73 24.66 -13.37
CA ASN A 299 11.76 26.10 -13.19
C ASN A 299 11.51 26.45 -11.71
N ASP A 300 11.31 27.73 -11.37
CA ASP A 300 11.13 28.16 -9.97
C ASP A 300 9.84 27.67 -9.31
N SER A 301 8.86 27.22 -10.09
CA SER A 301 7.58 26.70 -9.60
C SER A 301 7.45 25.19 -9.74
N ILE A 302 8.02 24.58 -10.79
CA ILE A 302 7.80 23.18 -11.12
C ILE A 302 9.05 22.36 -10.84
N TYR A 303 8.86 21.28 -10.08
CA TYR A 303 9.90 20.30 -9.81
C TYR A 303 9.37 18.87 -9.90
N PHE A 304 10.27 17.97 -10.25
CA PHE A 304 10.03 16.55 -10.40
C PHE A 304 10.89 15.78 -9.41
N SER A 305 10.35 14.69 -8.89
CA SER A 305 11.08 13.72 -8.10
C SER A 305 10.83 12.31 -8.64
N MET A 306 11.88 11.50 -8.57
CA MET A 306 11.83 10.09 -8.91
C MET A 306 12.56 9.29 -7.84
N LEU A 307 12.00 8.16 -7.46
CA LEU A 307 12.60 7.21 -6.54
C LEU A 307 12.41 5.79 -7.05
N LEU A 308 13.37 4.94 -6.75
CA LEU A 308 13.36 3.51 -7.03
C LEU A 308 13.80 2.82 -5.75
N GLY A 309 13.05 1.81 -5.30
CA GLY A 309 13.29 1.16 -4.02
C GLY A 309 13.28 -0.35 -4.11
N TYR A 310 14.12 -0.98 -3.28
CA TYR A 310 14.11 -2.40 -3.02
C TYR A 310 14.14 -2.64 -1.51
N THR A 311 13.29 -3.55 -1.03
CA THR A 311 13.24 -3.97 0.38
C THR A 311 13.19 -5.49 0.45
N ASN A 312 14.09 -6.08 1.23
CA ASN A 312 14.02 -7.50 1.58
C ASN A 312 13.17 -7.67 2.84
N LEU A 313 12.27 -8.65 2.83
CA LEU A 313 11.24 -8.84 3.86
C LEU A 313 11.33 -10.24 4.47
N LYS A 314 11.17 -10.31 5.79
CA LYS A 314 11.01 -11.54 6.54
C LYS A 314 9.66 -11.50 7.22
N TYR A 315 8.86 -12.53 7.04
CA TYR A 315 7.56 -12.65 7.67
C TYR A 315 7.58 -13.74 8.72
N ASP A 316 6.79 -13.53 9.77
CA ASP A 316 6.33 -14.58 10.67
C ASP A 316 4.81 -14.55 10.65
N GLN A 317 4.21 -15.63 10.15
CA GLN A 317 2.77 -15.76 9.97
C GLN A 317 2.25 -16.86 10.88
N LYS A 318 1.07 -16.63 11.45
CA LYS A 318 0.32 -17.61 12.21
C LYS A 318 -1.14 -17.53 11.80
N VAL A 319 -1.70 -18.59 11.24
CA VAL A 319 -3.10 -18.64 10.85
C VAL A 319 -3.71 -19.94 11.35
N ALA A 320 -4.83 -19.84 12.09
CA ALA A 320 -5.53 -20.99 12.66
C ALA A 320 -4.62 -22.00 13.42
N GLY A 321 -3.52 -21.51 14.03
CA GLY A 321 -2.57 -22.35 14.78
C GLY A 321 -1.38 -22.88 13.96
N VAL A 322 -1.41 -22.76 12.64
CA VAL A 322 -0.31 -23.09 11.73
C VAL A 322 0.65 -21.90 11.66
N ASN A 323 1.96 -22.16 11.78
CA ASN A 323 3.00 -21.14 11.72
C ASN A 323 3.83 -21.30 10.44
N SER A 324 4.24 -20.18 9.86
CA SER A 324 5.18 -20.14 8.73
C SER A 324 6.09 -18.90 8.82
N SER A 325 7.29 -18.98 8.24
CA SER A 325 8.23 -17.85 8.21
C SER A 325 8.76 -17.58 6.79
N PRO A 326 7.89 -17.17 5.84
CA PRO A 326 8.31 -16.93 4.47
C PRO A 326 9.18 -15.68 4.35
N ARG A 327 9.90 -15.59 3.21
CA ARG A 327 10.68 -14.42 2.83
C ARG A 327 10.03 -13.72 1.64
N GLY A 328 10.14 -12.41 1.58
CA GLY A 328 9.67 -11.61 0.47
C GLY A 328 10.72 -10.64 -0.06
N ASP A 329 10.46 -10.16 -1.28
CA ASP A 329 11.22 -9.12 -1.96
C ASP A 329 10.22 -8.09 -2.49
N ARG A 330 10.38 -6.82 -2.13
CA ARG A 330 9.55 -5.72 -2.59
C ARG A 330 10.36 -4.76 -3.45
N TYR A 331 9.82 -4.45 -4.62
CA TYR A 331 10.31 -3.37 -5.49
C TYR A 331 9.24 -2.30 -5.57
N PHE A 332 9.64 -1.04 -5.53
CA PHE A 332 8.73 0.08 -5.68
C PHE A 332 9.37 1.24 -6.43
N TYR A 333 8.54 2.11 -6.99
CA TYR A 333 8.96 3.34 -7.62
C TYR A 333 7.93 4.44 -7.38
N THR A 334 8.39 5.69 -7.51
CA THR A 334 7.49 6.83 -7.60
C THR A 334 8.06 7.85 -8.57
N ILE A 335 7.15 8.46 -9.32
CA ILE A 335 7.42 9.65 -10.12
C ILE A 335 6.40 10.69 -9.68
N ARG A 336 6.87 11.86 -9.28
CA ARG A 336 6.00 12.92 -8.78
C ARG A 336 6.42 14.27 -9.35
N SER A 337 5.42 15.08 -9.70
CA SER A 337 5.55 16.48 -10.05
C SER A 337 4.90 17.33 -8.97
N ASP A 338 5.48 18.48 -8.71
CA ASP A 338 4.95 19.47 -7.79
C ASP A 338 4.99 20.85 -8.45
N TYR A 339 4.03 21.69 -8.07
CA TYR A 339 3.89 23.08 -8.47
C TYR A 339 3.81 23.96 -7.22
N TYR A 340 4.85 24.74 -7.00
CA TYR A 340 4.98 25.69 -5.91
C TYR A 340 4.61 27.10 -6.35
N GLN A 341 3.74 27.73 -5.57
CA GLN A 341 3.28 29.09 -5.76
C GLN A 341 3.37 29.85 -4.43
N PRO A 342 4.24 30.85 -4.29
CA PRO A 342 4.15 31.78 -3.17
C PRO A 342 2.84 32.57 -3.30
N LEU A 343 2.06 32.61 -2.23
CA LEU A 343 0.82 33.41 -2.15
C LEU A 343 1.14 34.82 -1.67
N ASP A 344 2.03 34.93 -0.68
CA ASP A 344 2.60 36.17 -0.19
C ASP A 344 4.04 35.93 0.34
N ALA A 345 4.54 36.80 1.22
CA ALA A 345 5.88 36.69 1.78
C ALA A 345 6.05 35.50 2.76
N GLU A 346 4.96 35.07 3.40
CA GLU A 346 4.94 34.07 4.46
C GLU A 346 4.17 32.81 4.06
N ALA A 347 3.16 32.93 3.20
CA ALA A 347 2.26 31.86 2.81
C ALA A 347 2.62 31.28 1.43
N SER A 348 2.48 29.96 1.31
CA SER A 348 2.71 29.25 0.06
C SER A 348 1.66 28.16 -0.18
N LEU A 349 1.46 27.91 -1.46
CA LEU A 349 0.63 26.85 -2.01
C LEU A 349 1.55 25.86 -2.74
N ASN A 350 1.38 24.57 -2.46
CA ASN A 350 1.98 23.50 -3.24
C ASN A 350 0.90 22.58 -3.77
N LEU A 351 0.89 22.35 -5.07
CA LEU A 351 0.10 21.30 -5.71
C LEU A 351 1.03 20.15 -6.08
N TYR A 352 0.58 18.91 -5.97
CA TYR A 352 1.37 17.76 -6.42
C TYR A 352 0.52 16.73 -7.13
N ALA A 353 1.15 15.99 -8.04
CA ALA A 353 0.59 14.82 -8.70
C ALA A 353 1.68 13.77 -8.90
N GLY A 354 1.37 12.50 -8.62
CA GLY A 354 2.34 11.42 -8.65
C GLY A 354 1.76 10.08 -9.04
N LEU A 355 2.67 9.20 -9.47
CA LEU A 355 2.43 7.80 -9.75
C LEU A 355 3.32 6.98 -8.83
N VAL A 356 2.71 6.04 -8.11
CA VAL A 356 3.38 5.07 -7.25
C VAL A 356 3.14 3.69 -7.85
N GLY A 357 4.19 2.88 -7.94
CA GLY A 357 4.08 1.48 -8.35
C GLY A 357 4.88 0.59 -7.43
N ALA A 358 4.34 -0.59 -7.12
CA ALA A 358 4.98 -1.57 -6.25
C ALA A 358 4.65 -3.00 -6.67
N SER A 359 5.62 -3.88 -6.42
CA SER A 359 5.48 -5.31 -6.56
C SER A 359 6.19 -5.99 -5.40
N GLU A 360 5.46 -6.78 -4.64
CA GLU A 360 5.98 -7.60 -3.57
C GLU A 360 5.84 -9.07 -3.94
N THR A 361 6.92 -9.82 -3.83
CA THR A 361 6.94 -11.25 -4.10
C THR A 361 7.26 -12.01 -2.85
N LEU A 362 6.29 -12.79 -2.37
CA LEU A 362 6.49 -13.81 -1.34
C LEU A 362 7.06 -15.08 -1.99
N LYS A 363 8.20 -15.56 -1.48
CA LYS A 363 8.84 -16.78 -1.96
C LYS A 363 8.01 -18.01 -1.60
N ALA A 364 8.17 -19.08 -2.36
CA ALA A 364 7.60 -20.37 -2.01
C ALA A 364 8.10 -20.82 -0.63
N TYR A 365 7.24 -21.44 0.16
CA TYR A 365 7.54 -21.88 1.51
C TYR A 365 6.68 -23.08 1.89
N THR A 366 7.08 -23.80 2.93
CA THR A 366 6.29 -24.88 3.54
C THR A 366 6.00 -24.49 4.99
N ASP A 367 4.75 -24.63 5.41
CA ASP A 367 4.36 -24.34 6.79
C ASP A 367 4.76 -25.47 7.76
N ASN A 368 4.52 -25.27 9.06
CA ASN A 368 4.80 -26.29 10.06
C ASN A 368 3.80 -27.47 10.06
N ALA A 369 2.74 -27.43 9.25
CA ALA A 369 1.80 -28.53 9.03
C ALA A 369 2.22 -29.40 7.81
N GLY A 370 3.27 -29.01 7.08
CA GLY A 370 3.76 -29.70 5.89
C GLY A 370 3.10 -29.24 4.58
N THR A 371 2.23 -28.24 4.61
CA THR A 371 1.58 -27.69 3.42
C THR A 371 2.56 -26.78 2.68
N SER A 372 2.72 -27.01 1.38
CA SER A 372 3.61 -26.22 0.54
C SER A 372 2.84 -25.15 -0.23
N PHE A 373 3.39 -23.94 -0.23
CA PHE A 373 2.85 -22.78 -0.89
C PHE A 373 3.76 -22.32 -2.01
N ASN A 374 3.16 -22.08 -3.17
CA ASN A 374 3.85 -21.53 -4.31
C ASN A 374 4.20 -20.05 -4.09
N LYS A 375 5.18 -19.56 -4.85
CA LYS A 375 5.52 -18.15 -4.92
C LYS A 375 4.27 -17.33 -5.26
N LYS A 376 4.11 -16.19 -4.58
CA LYS A 376 3.01 -15.26 -4.81
C LYS A 376 3.53 -13.85 -5.04
N THR A 377 2.88 -13.11 -5.92
CA THR A 377 3.23 -11.71 -6.21
C THR A 377 2.01 -10.82 -6.07
N THR A 378 2.12 -9.80 -5.22
CA THR A 378 1.14 -8.75 -5.01
C THR A 378 1.63 -7.49 -5.69
N ARG A 379 0.75 -6.78 -6.42
CA ARG A 379 1.08 -5.54 -7.13
C ARG A 379 0.14 -4.43 -6.74
N LEU A 380 0.64 -3.20 -6.84
CA LEU A 380 -0.10 -1.97 -6.66
C LEU A 380 0.44 -0.92 -7.63
N ASN A 381 -0.45 -0.23 -8.32
CA ASN A 381 -0.16 1.02 -9.00
C ASN A 381 -1.24 2.03 -8.64
N GLN A 382 -0.79 3.18 -8.18
CA GLN A 382 -1.61 4.23 -7.63
C GLN A 382 -1.25 5.56 -8.27
N PHE A 383 -2.28 6.33 -8.60
CA PHE A 383 -2.18 7.75 -8.88
C PHE A 383 -2.52 8.52 -7.61
N ASN A 384 -1.77 9.56 -7.30
CA ASN A 384 -2.12 10.49 -6.23
C ASN A 384 -1.99 11.94 -6.68
N THR A 385 -2.79 12.79 -6.07
CA THR A 385 -2.73 14.24 -6.28
C THR A 385 -3.13 14.94 -5.00
N GLY A 386 -2.67 16.17 -4.80
CA GLY A 386 -3.03 16.91 -3.62
C GLY A 386 -2.56 18.34 -3.59
N ILE A 387 -2.91 19.00 -2.50
CA ILE A 387 -2.67 20.39 -2.20
C ILE A 387 -2.10 20.50 -0.79
N GLU A 388 -1.11 21.37 -0.61
CA GLU A 388 -0.57 21.78 0.68
C GLU A 388 -0.58 23.30 0.77
N LEU A 389 -1.03 23.80 1.91
CA LEU A 389 -0.90 25.20 2.31
C LEU A 389 0.06 25.26 3.48
N ALA A 390 1.05 26.14 3.38
CA ALA A 390 2.04 26.34 4.43
C ALA A 390 2.21 27.84 4.72
N ARG A 391 2.52 28.18 5.97
CA ARG A 391 2.78 29.56 6.36
C ARG A 391 3.95 29.66 7.32
N VAL A 392 4.92 30.51 7.00
CA VAL A 392 6.01 30.87 7.89
C VAL A 392 5.51 31.77 9.03
N VAL A 393 5.84 31.40 10.26
CA VAL A 393 5.53 32.11 11.50
C VAL A 393 6.82 32.31 12.29
N ALA A 394 7.07 33.55 12.71
CA ALA A 394 8.23 33.95 13.49
C ALA A 394 9.59 33.54 12.86
N ASN A 395 9.67 33.44 11.52
CA ASN A 395 10.86 33.08 10.75
C ASN A 395 11.55 31.77 11.19
N ARG A 396 10.83 30.88 11.85
CA ARG A 396 11.36 29.61 12.36
C ARG A 396 10.39 28.46 12.20
N PHE A 397 9.08 28.73 12.29
CA PHE A 397 8.06 27.70 12.22
C PHE A 397 7.32 27.84 10.91
N GLU A 398 7.06 26.73 10.24
CA GLU A 398 6.21 26.68 9.05
C GLU A 398 5.15 25.61 9.29
N PRO A 399 4.06 25.94 10.01
CA PRO A 399 2.86 25.12 10.01
C PRO A 399 2.35 24.90 8.59
N PHE A 400 1.90 23.69 8.32
CA PHE A 400 1.27 23.32 7.06
C PHE A 400 0.06 22.40 7.28
N ALA A 401 -0.83 22.41 6.30
CA ALA A 401 -1.92 21.47 6.17
C ALA A 401 -2.02 21.01 4.72
N ASN A 402 -2.39 19.76 4.51
CA ASN A 402 -2.54 19.18 3.19
C ASN A 402 -3.79 18.31 3.08
N ALA A 403 -4.27 18.18 1.85
CA ALA A 403 -5.33 17.29 1.45
C ALA A 403 -4.99 16.66 0.11
N GLY A 404 -5.34 15.40 -0.08
CA GLY A 404 -5.02 14.64 -1.27
C GLY A 404 -6.06 13.59 -1.62
N PHE A 405 -5.99 13.16 -2.88
CA PHE A 405 -6.80 12.12 -3.47
C PHE A 405 -5.88 11.02 -4.00
N GLU A 406 -6.27 9.76 -3.79
CA GLU A 406 -5.54 8.56 -4.21
C GLU A 406 -6.47 7.65 -5.01
N TYR A 407 -5.96 7.09 -6.11
CA TYR A 407 -6.68 6.16 -6.98
C TYR A 407 -5.80 4.99 -7.43
N ASP A 408 -6.18 3.78 -7.08
CA ASP A 408 -5.47 2.53 -7.40
C ASP A 408 -6.01 1.93 -8.70
N PHE A 409 -5.38 2.29 -9.81
CA PHE A 409 -5.79 1.83 -11.14
C PHE A 409 -5.32 0.41 -11.48
N SER A 410 -4.40 -0.17 -10.69
CA SER A 410 -3.99 -1.56 -10.84
C SER A 410 -3.59 -2.13 -9.49
N HIS A 411 -4.19 -3.24 -9.10
CA HIS A 411 -3.93 -3.89 -7.82
C HIS A 411 -4.16 -5.40 -7.94
N THR A 412 -3.49 -6.18 -7.09
CA THR A 412 -3.82 -7.60 -6.93
C THR A 412 -5.02 -7.73 -6.00
N THR A 413 -6.11 -8.33 -6.46
CA THR A 413 -7.19 -8.76 -5.57
C THR A 413 -6.87 -10.12 -4.98
N ILE A 414 -7.25 -10.29 -3.72
CA ILE A 414 -7.05 -11.51 -2.95
C ILE A 414 -8.41 -12.14 -2.79
N LEU A 415 -8.55 -13.42 -3.13
CA LEU A 415 -9.78 -14.21 -2.93
C LEU A 415 -11.07 -13.58 -3.51
N GLY A 416 -10.96 -12.75 -4.56
CA GLY A 416 -12.11 -12.09 -5.19
C GLY A 416 -12.77 -11.01 -4.32
N GLN A 417 -12.09 -10.56 -3.26
CA GLN A 417 -12.61 -9.58 -2.32
C GLN A 417 -12.81 -8.20 -2.96
N SER A 418 -13.81 -7.48 -2.44
CA SER A 418 -14.03 -6.07 -2.75
C SER A 418 -12.80 -5.26 -2.31
N TYR A 419 -12.27 -4.43 -3.20
CA TYR A 419 -11.10 -3.61 -2.94
C TYR A 419 -11.42 -2.14 -3.19
N ASP A 420 -11.17 -1.31 -2.17
CA ASP A 420 -11.39 0.13 -2.28
C ASP A 420 -10.25 0.77 -3.06
N THR A 421 -10.53 1.11 -4.31
CA THR A 421 -9.57 1.75 -5.22
C THR A 421 -9.37 3.22 -4.94
N THR A 422 -10.29 3.89 -4.26
CA THR A 422 -10.28 5.34 -4.06
C THR A 422 -10.07 5.69 -2.60
N GLY A 423 -9.25 6.71 -2.34
CA GLY A 423 -9.03 7.24 -1.00
C GLY A 423 -8.78 8.74 -0.96
N TYR A 424 -8.95 9.30 0.22
CA TYR A 424 -8.63 10.69 0.54
C TYR A 424 -7.63 10.71 1.68
N ARG A 425 -6.71 11.68 1.64
CA ARG A 425 -5.70 11.86 2.68
C ARG A 425 -5.71 13.28 3.18
N PHE A 426 -5.60 13.45 4.49
CA PHE A 426 -5.52 14.75 5.15
C PHE A 426 -4.32 14.75 6.08
N GLY A 427 -3.59 15.84 6.11
CA GLY A 427 -2.40 15.95 6.95
C GLY A 427 -2.18 17.35 7.47
N ALA A 428 -1.47 17.43 8.58
CA ALA A 428 -0.99 18.68 9.14
C ALA A 428 0.33 18.46 9.86
N GLY A 429 1.13 19.51 9.95
CA GLY A 429 2.41 19.44 10.62
C GLY A 429 3.06 20.80 10.79
N VAL A 430 4.26 20.79 11.35
CA VAL A 430 5.09 21.97 11.52
C VAL A 430 6.51 21.64 11.11
N ARG A 431 7.07 22.44 10.20
CA ARG A 431 8.50 22.48 9.90
C ARG A 431 9.19 23.51 10.78
N ILE A 432 10.40 23.20 11.23
CA ILE A 432 11.13 23.99 12.22
C ILE A 432 12.56 24.20 11.73
N ASP A 433 12.96 25.46 11.59
CA ASP A 433 14.35 25.85 11.38
C ASP A 433 15.05 26.01 12.74
N ILE A 434 15.75 24.95 13.16
CA ILE A 434 16.44 24.94 14.46
C ILE A 434 17.65 25.88 14.39
N ASN A 435 18.42 25.77 13.30
CA ASN A 435 19.47 26.71 12.93
C ASN A 435 19.70 26.66 11.41
N ASP A 436 20.72 27.38 10.92
CA ASP A 436 21.01 27.51 9.49
C ASP A 436 21.29 26.17 8.78
N SER A 437 21.77 25.16 9.51
CA SER A 437 22.10 23.83 8.98
C SER A 437 21.11 22.74 9.40
N LEU A 438 20.43 22.90 10.54
CA LEU A 438 19.58 21.88 11.16
C LEU A 438 18.10 22.26 11.03
N LYS A 439 17.34 21.40 10.35
CA LYS A 439 15.89 21.56 10.14
C LYS A 439 15.15 20.33 10.66
N GLY A 440 13.94 20.53 11.17
CA GLY A 440 13.08 19.48 11.68
C GLY A 440 11.66 19.54 11.14
N GLU A 441 10.94 18.45 11.22
CA GLU A 441 9.50 18.39 10.92
C GLU A 441 8.82 17.42 11.89
N VAL A 442 7.61 17.76 12.31
CA VAL A 442 6.67 16.82 12.94
C VAL A 442 5.35 16.93 12.20
N SER A 443 4.76 15.78 11.84
CA SER A 443 3.51 15.74 11.08
C SER A 443 2.62 14.57 11.49
N ALA A 444 1.32 14.76 11.28
CA ALA A 444 0.30 13.74 11.41
C ALA A 444 -0.56 13.73 10.15
N ALA A 445 -1.02 12.54 9.75
CA ALA A 445 -1.89 12.36 8.61
C ALA A 445 -2.93 11.26 8.86
N ALA A 446 -4.07 11.39 8.21
CA ALA A 446 -5.13 10.38 8.17
C ALA A 446 -5.52 10.08 6.72
N GLY A 447 -5.60 8.81 6.37
CA GLY A 447 -6.15 8.31 5.11
C GLY A 447 -7.52 7.67 5.36
N ILE A 448 -8.46 7.92 4.46
CA ILE A 448 -9.84 7.44 4.56
C ILE A 448 -10.26 6.85 3.21
N ARG A 449 -10.79 5.64 3.26
CA ARG A 449 -11.47 4.95 2.16
C ARG A 449 -12.84 4.45 2.65
N ALA A 450 -13.59 3.76 1.79
CA ALA A 450 -14.94 3.33 2.14
C ALA A 450 -14.95 2.33 3.33
N ASN A 451 -14.01 1.40 3.36
CA ASN A 451 -13.92 0.32 4.35
C ASN A 451 -12.56 0.25 5.06
N SER A 452 -11.66 1.22 4.81
CA SER A 452 -10.36 1.25 5.48
C SER A 452 -9.93 2.67 5.82
N ASP A 453 -9.17 2.79 6.90
CA ASP A 453 -8.58 4.03 7.38
C ASP A 453 -7.13 3.80 7.84
N ASP A 454 -6.30 4.83 7.74
CA ASP A 454 -4.95 4.84 8.29
C ASP A 454 -4.64 6.15 9.01
N GLU A 455 -3.89 6.08 10.10
CA GLU A 455 -3.40 7.22 10.87
C GLU A 455 -1.88 7.13 10.98
N THR A 456 -1.19 8.22 10.70
CA THR A 456 0.27 8.29 10.66
C THR A 456 0.77 9.44 11.51
N ILE A 457 1.82 9.19 12.29
CA ILE A 457 2.63 10.23 12.94
C ILE A 457 4.07 10.07 12.47
N ALA A 458 4.71 11.18 12.08
CA ALA A 458 6.08 11.18 11.58
C ALA A 458 6.91 12.33 12.14
N GLY A 459 8.22 12.10 12.23
CA GLY A 459 9.22 13.10 12.59
C GLY A 459 10.43 13.03 11.66
N ASN A 460 10.97 14.18 11.29
CA ASN A 460 12.15 14.29 10.42
C ASN A 460 13.20 15.23 11.02
N LEU A 461 14.47 14.92 10.76
CA LEU A 461 15.60 15.82 10.98
C LEU A 461 16.49 15.86 9.74
N ARG A 462 17.00 17.06 9.40
CA ARG A 462 17.96 17.32 8.33
C ARG A 462 19.15 18.09 8.86
N TYR A 463 20.35 17.69 8.47
CA TYR A 463 21.54 18.50 8.56
C TYR A 463 22.07 18.84 7.17
N GLU A 464 22.32 20.11 6.89
CA GLU A 464 22.93 20.64 5.67
C GLU A 464 24.38 21.04 5.95
N PHE A 465 25.31 20.45 5.18
CA PHE A 465 26.75 20.69 5.28
C PHE A 465 27.21 21.80 4.35
#